data_AF-A0A1Q6R352-F1
#
_entry.id   AF-A0A1Q6R352-F1
#
_cell.length_a   1.000
_cell.length_b   1.000
_cell.length_c   1.000
_cell.angle_alpha   90.00
_cell.angle_beta   90.00
_cell.angle_gamma   90.00
#
_symmetry.space_group_name_H-M   'P 1'
#
loop_
_entity.id
_entity.type
_entity.pdbx_description
1 polymer ?
#
loop_
_entity_poly.entity_id
_entity_poly.type
_entity_poly.pdbx_seq_one_letter_code
_entity_poly.pdbx_strand_id
1 'polypeptide(L)'
;MDNKIDMPESDDYILIDEDRIPIYTGEHDDHSYMWYGISDGNSGEVNFKVHISIDEDDSAFLLEDILARYFDAKYNQDIYMPADEFEHWGDNFYPLSVVKQILQELEELVMLLEGNPHSSRIHEIIDLNRAIKAYRNISLRICFDDTMPLEEKLIYMLPKKAVLIDFYSRFIHYVRKMIDENKNAEFFVVSGP
;
A
#
# COMPACT_ATOMS: atom_id res chain seq x y z
N MET A 1 0.24 22.63 33.00
CA MET A 1 1.59 22.04 32.90
C MET A 1 1.77 21.78 31.42
N ASP A 2 2.51 22.66 30.75
CA ASP A 2 2.79 22.53 29.32
C ASP A 2 3.80 21.39 29.15
N ASN A 3 3.32 20.21 28.77
CA ASN A 3 4.18 19.16 28.26
C ASN A 3 4.65 19.62 26.87
N LYS A 4 5.73 20.39 26.83
CA LYS A 4 6.50 20.56 25.60
C LYS A 4 7.04 19.19 25.24
N ILE A 5 6.42 18.55 24.26
CA ILE A 5 7.03 17.43 23.53
C ILE A 5 8.30 18.03 22.92
N ASP A 6 9.47 17.60 23.39
CA ASP A 6 10.73 17.93 22.74
C ASP A 6 10.66 17.38 21.32
N MET A 7 10.45 18.28 20.36
CA MET A 7 10.53 17.93 18.95
C MET A 7 11.98 17.51 18.69
N PRO A 8 12.23 16.31 18.15
CA PRO A 8 13.57 15.97 17.71
C PRO A 8 14.03 17.03 16.70
N GLU A 9 15.24 17.58 16.91
CA GLU A 9 15.85 18.50 15.96
C GLU A 9 15.84 17.83 14.57
N SER A 10 15.31 18.54 13.57
CA SER A 10 15.12 17.99 12.23
C SER A 10 16.45 17.92 11.50
N ASP A 11 17.22 16.88 11.77
CA ASP A 11 18.11 16.35 10.74
C ASP A 11 17.20 15.75 9.67
N ASP A 12 17.31 16.23 8.43
CA ASP A 12 16.61 15.64 7.28
C ASP A 12 16.88 14.13 7.28
N TYR A 13 15.84 13.34 7.56
CA TYR A 13 15.97 11.90 7.66
C TYR A 13 16.47 11.33 6.33
N ILE A 14 17.65 10.70 6.38
CA ILE A 14 18.24 10.05 5.22
C ILE A 14 17.73 8.61 5.18
N LEU A 15 16.90 8.30 4.17
CA LEU A 15 16.42 6.94 3.92
C LEU A 15 17.61 6.02 3.60
N ILE A 16 17.81 4.99 4.40
CA ILE A 16 18.76 3.90 4.13
C ILE A 16 18.03 2.63 3.68
N ASP A 17 18.75 1.67 3.10
CA ASP A 17 18.11 0.47 2.54
C ASP A 17 17.40 -0.39 3.59
N GLU A 18 17.89 -0.40 4.83
CA GLU A 18 17.26 -1.09 5.98
C GLU A 18 15.90 -0.48 6.36
N ASP A 19 15.66 0.77 5.96
CA ASP A 19 14.43 1.49 6.23
C ASP A 19 13.39 1.32 5.11
N ARG A 20 13.72 0.61 4.02
CA ARG A 20 12.80 0.43 2.90
C ARG A 20 11.84 -0.70 3.21
N ILE A 21 10.54 -0.43 3.08
CA ILE A 21 9.52 -1.47 3.07
C ILE A 21 9.75 -2.36 1.85
N PRO A 22 10.02 -3.67 2.01
CA PRO A 22 10.35 -4.54 0.89
C PRO A 22 9.20 -4.64 -0.12
N ILE A 23 9.56 -4.61 -1.40
CA ILE A 23 8.68 -5.06 -2.49
C ILE A 23 9.48 -6.08 -3.26
N TYR A 24 8.98 -7.31 -3.28
CA TYR A 24 9.67 -8.43 -3.88
C TYR A 24 9.22 -8.63 -5.31
N THR A 25 10.16 -8.85 -6.22
CA THR A 25 9.91 -9.10 -7.65
C THR A 25 10.41 -10.51 -7.99
N GLY A 26 9.58 -11.53 -7.78
CA GLY A 26 9.93 -12.93 -8.00
C GLY A 26 9.02 -13.89 -7.24
N GLU A 27 9.14 -15.19 -7.52
CA GLU A 27 8.41 -16.23 -6.81
C GLU A 27 9.00 -16.43 -5.40
N HIS A 28 8.17 -16.18 -4.39
CA HIS A 28 8.45 -16.41 -2.97
C HIS A 28 7.41 -17.38 -2.41
N ASP A 29 7.80 -18.62 -2.11
CA ASP A 29 6.89 -19.64 -1.57
C ASP A 29 6.73 -19.45 -0.05
N ASP A 30 6.05 -18.37 0.35
CA ASP A 30 5.80 -18.03 1.75
C ASP A 30 4.35 -17.53 1.93
N HIS A 31 3.68 -18.06 2.95
CA HIS A 31 2.29 -17.78 3.30
C HIS A 31 2.13 -16.48 4.12
N SER A 32 3.09 -15.56 4.05
CA SER A 32 3.05 -14.27 4.75
C SER A 32 3.05 -13.09 3.78
N TYR A 33 2.77 -13.33 2.49
CA TYR A 33 2.83 -12.31 1.46
C TYR A 33 1.49 -12.10 0.77
N MET A 34 1.19 -10.83 0.53
CA MET A 34 0.14 -10.38 -0.38
C MET A 34 0.72 -10.23 -1.77
N TRP A 35 0.05 -10.81 -2.76
CA TRP A 35 0.47 -10.83 -4.15
C TRP A 35 -0.29 -9.81 -4.97
N TYR A 36 0.44 -9.05 -5.77
CA TYR A 36 -0.09 -8.02 -6.64
C TYR A 36 0.36 -8.30 -8.05
N GLY A 37 -0.56 -8.62 -8.94
CA GLY A 37 -0.16 -9.01 -10.27
C GLY A 37 -1.25 -8.91 -11.31
N ILE A 38 -0.87 -9.29 -12.50
CA ILE A 38 -1.73 -9.32 -13.68
C ILE A 38 -1.99 -10.77 -14.07
N SER A 39 -3.21 -11.04 -14.53
CA SER A 39 -3.60 -12.37 -14.96
C SER A 39 -4.37 -12.30 -16.29
N ASP A 40 -4.30 -13.37 -17.08
CA ASP A 40 -5.26 -13.60 -18.16
C ASP A 40 -6.47 -14.36 -17.65
N GLY A 41 -7.66 -13.93 -18.06
CA GLY A 41 -8.90 -14.61 -17.74
C GLY A 41 -8.96 -15.98 -18.38
N ASN A 42 -8.41 -16.98 -17.72
CA ASN A 42 -8.71 -18.38 -17.99
C ASN A 42 -8.80 -19.14 -16.68
N SER A 43 -10.03 -19.55 -16.38
CA SER A 43 -10.42 -20.64 -15.48
C SER A 43 -10.00 -20.52 -14.02
N GLY A 44 -10.71 -19.74 -13.21
CA GLY A 44 -10.94 -19.97 -11.77
C GLY A 44 -9.72 -20.14 -10.84
N GLU A 45 -8.51 -20.04 -11.37
CA GLU A 45 -7.22 -20.12 -10.73
C GLU A 45 -6.49 -18.83 -11.12
N VAL A 46 -5.95 -18.12 -10.13
CA VAL A 46 -5.14 -16.92 -10.39
C VAL A 46 -3.78 -17.37 -10.89
N ASN A 47 -3.60 -17.30 -12.21
CA ASN A 47 -2.31 -17.51 -12.83
C ASN A 47 -1.65 -16.15 -13.08
N PHE A 48 -0.79 -15.74 -12.15
CA PHE A 48 -0.04 -14.48 -12.29
C PHE A 48 0.98 -14.59 -13.42
N LYS A 49 0.85 -13.75 -14.45
CA LYS A 49 1.87 -13.61 -15.50
C LYS A 49 3.12 -12.92 -14.97
N VAL A 50 2.88 -11.85 -14.21
CA VAL A 50 3.88 -11.05 -13.52
C VAL A 50 3.24 -10.57 -12.24
N HIS A 51 3.98 -10.63 -11.14
CA HIS A 51 3.54 -10.17 -9.84
C HIS A 51 4.70 -9.55 -9.06
N ILE A 52 4.32 -8.76 -8.07
CA ILE A 52 5.16 -8.38 -6.93
C ILE A 52 4.51 -8.92 -5.67
N SER A 53 5.30 -9.13 -4.62
CA SER A 53 4.79 -9.48 -3.30
C SER A 53 5.26 -8.49 -2.23
N ILE A 54 4.42 -8.31 -1.22
CA ILE A 54 4.61 -7.42 -0.07
C ILE A 54 4.18 -8.19 1.18
N ASP A 55 4.91 -8.02 2.29
CA ASP A 55 4.53 -8.62 3.58
C ASP A 55 3.07 -8.30 3.91
N GLU A 56 2.34 -9.29 4.44
CA GLU A 56 0.90 -9.21 4.70
C GLU A 56 0.53 -7.98 5.56
N ASP A 57 1.27 -7.75 6.64
CA ASP A 57 1.01 -6.63 7.55
C ASP A 57 1.28 -5.29 6.85
N ASP A 58 2.41 -5.17 6.15
CA ASP A 58 2.76 -3.93 5.43
C ASP A 58 1.75 -3.62 4.32
N SER A 59 1.30 -4.63 3.59
CA SER A 59 0.21 -4.52 2.61
C SER A 59 -1.08 -4.03 3.25
N ALA A 60 -1.51 -4.69 4.34
CA ALA A 60 -2.74 -4.35 5.05
C ALA A 60 -2.71 -2.90 5.57
N PHE A 61 -1.55 -2.46 6.04
CA PHE A 61 -1.35 -1.12 6.57
C PHE A 61 -1.28 -0.01 5.52
N LEU A 62 -0.78 -0.31 4.31
CA LEU A 62 -0.47 0.71 3.31
C LEU A 62 -1.43 0.73 2.12
N LEU A 63 -2.05 -0.39 1.77
CA LEU A 63 -2.75 -0.55 0.51
C LEU A 63 -4.21 -0.99 0.67
N GLU A 64 -4.57 -1.70 1.73
CA GLU A 64 -5.92 -2.25 1.91
C GLU A 64 -7.02 -1.18 1.88
N ASP A 65 -6.83 -0.04 2.56
CA ASP A 65 -7.87 1.01 2.63
C ASP A 65 -8.24 1.55 1.25
N ILE A 66 -7.23 1.85 0.42
CA ILE A 66 -7.47 2.35 -0.94
C ILE A 66 -8.00 1.24 -1.85
N LEU A 67 -7.53 0.00 -1.72
CA LEU A 67 -8.01 -1.13 -2.52
C LEU A 67 -9.48 -1.45 -2.21
N ALA A 68 -9.82 -1.58 -0.92
CA ALA A 68 -11.17 -1.86 -0.46
C ALA A 68 -12.18 -0.78 -0.92
N ARG A 69 -11.75 0.48 -0.99
CA ARG A 69 -12.59 1.58 -1.51
C ARG A 69 -12.96 1.43 -2.99
N TYR A 70 -12.06 0.85 -3.77
CA TYR A 70 -12.25 0.60 -5.20
C TYR A 70 -12.72 -0.82 -5.51
N PHE A 71 -12.96 -1.65 -4.50
CA PHE A 71 -13.46 -3.00 -4.66
C PHE A 71 -14.90 -2.98 -5.17
N ASP A 72 -15.15 -3.69 -6.27
CA ASP A 72 -16.49 -3.88 -6.83
C ASP A 72 -16.90 -5.34 -6.65
N ALA A 73 -17.74 -5.58 -5.63
CA ALA A 73 -18.26 -6.90 -5.30
C ALA A 73 -19.01 -7.54 -6.48
N LYS A 74 -19.75 -6.74 -7.26
CA LYS A 74 -20.50 -7.26 -8.41
C LYS A 74 -19.55 -7.68 -9.52
N TYR A 75 -18.54 -6.87 -9.82
CA TYR A 75 -17.51 -7.24 -10.79
C TYR A 75 -16.83 -8.56 -10.41
N ASN A 76 -16.43 -8.72 -9.15
CA ASN A 76 -15.79 -9.94 -8.65
C ASN A 76 -16.72 -11.16 -8.74
N GLN A 77 -17.99 -11.01 -8.33
CA GLN A 77 -19.04 -12.03 -8.46
C GLN A 77 -19.29 -12.47 -9.91
N ASP A 78 -19.36 -11.52 -10.84
CA ASP A 78 -19.68 -11.78 -12.24
C ASP A 78 -18.49 -12.43 -12.99
N ILE A 79 -17.25 -12.20 -12.52
CA ILE A 79 -16.02 -12.53 -13.25
C ILE A 79 -15.31 -13.78 -12.73
N TYR A 80 -15.19 -13.99 -11.42
CA TYR A 80 -14.36 -15.08 -10.87
C TYR A 80 -14.94 -15.81 -9.65
N MET A 81 -15.37 -15.10 -8.59
CA MET A 81 -15.83 -15.75 -7.34
C MET A 81 -16.87 -14.91 -6.59
N PRO A 82 -17.87 -15.51 -5.90
CA PRO A 82 -18.77 -14.76 -5.05
C PRO A 82 -18.04 -14.19 -3.83
N ALA A 83 -17.65 -12.93 -3.92
CA ALA A 83 -17.19 -12.10 -2.80
C ALA A 83 -18.18 -10.94 -2.62
N ASP A 84 -18.53 -10.62 -1.38
CA ASP A 84 -19.39 -9.49 -1.01
C ASP A 84 -18.59 -8.29 -0.48
N GLU A 85 -17.32 -8.49 -0.11
CA GLU A 85 -16.36 -7.46 0.30
C GLU A 85 -14.92 -7.81 -0.11
N PHE A 86 -13.98 -6.91 0.17
CA PHE A 86 -12.55 -7.15 -0.07
C PHE A 86 -12.08 -8.33 0.78
N GLU A 87 -11.54 -9.36 0.12
CA GLU A 87 -11.13 -10.61 0.75
C GLU A 87 -9.66 -10.55 1.14
N HIS A 88 -9.39 -10.60 2.44
CA HIS A 88 -8.00 -10.58 2.95
C HIS A 88 -7.22 -11.87 2.62
N TRP A 89 -7.91 -13.01 2.60
CA TRP A 89 -7.32 -14.35 2.39
C TRP A 89 -7.68 -14.93 1.01
N GLY A 90 -8.03 -14.06 0.08
CA GLY A 90 -8.57 -14.47 -1.21
C GLY A 90 -8.18 -13.53 -2.33
N ASP A 91 -8.76 -13.80 -3.50
CA ASP A 91 -8.46 -13.05 -4.72
C ASP A 91 -9.41 -11.88 -4.90
N ASN A 92 -8.83 -10.71 -5.13
CA ASN A 92 -9.55 -9.47 -5.39
C ASN A 92 -9.19 -8.97 -6.80
N PHE A 93 -10.19 -8.92 -7.67
CA PHE A 93 -10.03 -8.61 -9.08
C PHE A 93 -10.41 -7.16 -9.37
N TYR A 94 -9.55 -6.48 -10.12
CA TYR A 94 -9.71 -5.09 -10.51
C TYR A 94 -9.57 -4.93 -12.02
N PRO A 95 -10.52 -4.25 -12.69
CA PRO A 95 -10.30 -3.78 -14.05
C PRO A 95 -9.06 -2.89 -14.12
N LEU A 96 -8.25 -3.01 -15.17
CA LEU A 96 -7.05 -2.18 -15.33
C LEU A 96 -7.34 -0.66 -15.35
N SER A 97 -8.54 -0.26 -15.74
CA SER A 97 -9.00 1.14 -15.66
C SER A 97 -9.16 1.63 -14.23
N VAL A 98 -9.60 0.77 -13.31
CA VAL A 98 -9.73 1.07 -11.88
C VAL A 98 -8.34 1.17 -11.25
N VAL A 99 -7.44 0.23 -11.56
CA VAL A 99 -6.06 0.27 -11.07
C VAL A 99 -5.35 1.56 -11.49
N LYS A 100 -5.57 2.05 -12.71
CA LYS A 100 -5.02 3.34 -13.16
C LYS A 100 -5.52 4.52 -12.30
N GLN A 101 -6.75 4.47 -11.79
CA GLN A 101 -7.27 5.49 -10.87
C GLN A 101 -6.60 5.39 -9.50
N ILE A 102 -6.47 4.17 -8.96
CA ILE A 102 -5.76 3.92 -7.70
C ILE A 102 -4.32 4.46 -7.78
N LEU A 103 -3.61 4.14 -8.87
CA LEU A 103 -2.25 4.63 -9.09
C LEU A 103 -2.17 6.16 -9.16
N GLN A 104 -3.18 6.81 -9.74
CA GLN A 104 -3.23 8.27 -9.80
C GLN A 104 -3.43 8.90 -8.41
N GLU A 105 -4.28 8.31 -7.55
CA GLU A 105 -4.42 8.77 -6.17
C GLU A 105 -3.15 8.53 -5.35
N LEU A 106 -2.45 7.40 -5.57
CA LEU A 106 -1.16 7.15 -4.92
C LEU A 106 -0.06 8.12 -5.39
N GLU A 107 -0.09 8.57 -6.65
CA GLU A 107 0.80 9.65 -7.11
C GLU A 107 0.49 10.98 -6.44
N GLU A 108 -0.81 11.33 -6.32
CA GLU A 108 -1.25 12.52 -5.58
C GLU A 108 -0.74 12.46 -4.13
N LEU A 109 -0.84 11.29 -3.49
CA LEU A 109 -0.31 11.06 -2.15
C LEU A 109 1.20 11.32 -2.07
N VAL A 110 2.00 10.80 -3.01
CA VAL A 110 3.45 11.06 -3.05
C VAL A 110 3.73 12.56 -3.17
N MET A 111 3.05 13.26 -4.09
CA MET A 111 3.22 14.70 -4.26
C MET A 111 2.84 15.49 -3.01
N LEU A 112 1.78 15.08 -2.31
CA LEU A 112 1.35 15.69 -1.05
C LEU A 112 2.37 15.43 0.07
N LEU A 113 2.88 14.21 0.22
CA LEU A 113 3.91 13.91 1.21
C LEU A 113 5.19 14.73 0.97
N GLU A 114 5.57 14.95 -0.29
CA GLU A 114 6.72 15.79 -0.65
C GLU A 114 6.48 17.28 -0.35
N GLY A 115 5.41 17.85 -0.90
CA GLY A 115 5.19 19.30 -0.94
C GLY A 115 4.25 19.88 0.13
N ASN A 116 3.31 19.08 0.64
CA ASN A 116 2.33 19.52 1.65
C ASN A 116 1.90 18.35 2.58
N PRO A 117 2.80 17.85 3.44
CA PRO A 117 2.57 16.63 4.22
C PRO A 117 1.52 16.77 5.33
N HIS A 118 1.01 17.98 5.56
CA HIS A 118 -0.10 18.25 6.49
C HIS A 118 -1.46 18.37 5.80
N SER A 119 -1.53 18.08 4.49
CA SER A 119 -2.77 18.16 3.74
C SER A 119 -3.82 17.17 4.27
N SER A 120 -5.03 17.66 4.53
CA SER A 120 -6.17 16.79 4.87
C SER A 120 -6.46 15.73 3.81
N ARG A 121 -6.10 16.03 2.55
CA ARG A 121 -6.26 15.14 1.40
C ARG A 121 -5.49 13.83 1.56
N ILE A 122 -4.39 13.80 2.31
CA ILE A 122 -3.64 12.56 2.58
C ILE A 122 -4.55 11.54 3.31
N HIS A 123 -5.35 12.00 4.27
CA HIS A 123 -6.29 11.16 5.01
C HIS A 123 -7.50 10.70 4.17
N GLU A 124 -7.76 11.36 3.05
CA GLU A 124 -8.75 10.91 2.09
C GLU A 124 -8.19 9.84 1.15
N ILE A 125 -6.87 9.72 1.01
CA ILE A 125 -6.24 8.72 0.13
C ILE A 125 -5.92 7.46 0.93
N ILE A 126 -5.29 7.59 2.10
CA ILE A 126 -4.93 6.47 2.98
C ILE A 126 -5.31 6.72 4.43
N ASP A 127 -5.60 5.64 5.17
CA ASP A 127 -5.66 5.69 6.63
C ASP A 127 -4.23 5.83 7.21
N LEU A 128 -3.86 7.06 7.57
CA LEU A 128 -2.57 7.34 8.18
C LEU A 128 -2.36 6.59 9.51
N ASN A 129 -3.40 6.29 10.30
CA ASN A 129 -3.21 5.48 11.52
C ASN A 129 -2.80 4.05 11.19
N ARG A 130 -3.30 3.49 10.09
CA ARG A 130 -2.86 2.19 9.58
C ARG A 130 -1.46 2.29 8.99
N ALA A 131 -1.20 3.27 8.12
CA ALA A 131 0.12 3.44 7.49
C ALA A 131 1.26 3.63 8.52
N ILE A 132 0.98 4.29 9.64
CA ILE A 132 1.92 4.42 10.77
C ILE A 132 2.33 3.05 11.33
N LYS A 133 1.49 2.02 11.25
CA LYS A 133 1.82 0.66 11.73
C LYS A 133 2.87 -0.02 10.85
N ALA A 134 2.98 0.31 9.56
CA ALA A 134 4.04 -0.20 8.68
C ALA A 134 5.45 0.28 9.09
N TYR A 135 5.54 1.38 9.85
CA TYR A 135 6.80 1.83 10.44
C TYR A 135 7.30 0.95 11.59
N ARG A 136 6.52 -0.05 12.04
CA ARG A 136 6.92 -1.00 13.09
C ARG A 136 8.21 -1.73 12.77
N ASN A 137 8.45 -2.07 11.50
CA ASN A 137 9.59 -2.87 11.08
C ASN A 137 10.86 -2.03 10.85
N ILE A 138 10.70 -0.74 10.51
CA ILE A 138 11.81 0.16 10.14
C ILE A 138 12.37 0.93 11.33
N SER A 139 11.57 1.11 12.38
CA SER A 139 12.09 1.71 13.61
C SER A 139 11.62 0.96 14.83
N LEU A 140 12.52 0.10 15.31
CA LEU A 140 12.42 -0.80 16.45
C LEU A 140 11.82 -0.26 17.78
N ARG A 141 11.28 0.97 17.91
CA ARG A 141 10.93 1.53 19.24
C ARG A 141 9.77 2.54 19.33
N ILE A 142 8.91 2.71 18.31
CA ILE A 142 7.71 3.54 18.50
C ILE A 142 6.48 2.65 18.60
N CYS A 143 6.23 2.16 19.82
CA CYS A 143 4.92 1.65 20.19
C CYS A 143 4.00 2.86 20.33
N PHE A 144 3.34 3.26 19.24
CA PHE A 144 2.23 4.19 19.34
C PHE A 144 1.12 3.50 20.12
N ASP A 145 0.71 4.12 21.23
CA ASP A 145 -0.52 3.77 21.92
C ASP A 145 -1.69 4.01 20.94
N ASP A 146 -2.61 3.06 20.82
CA ASP A 146 -3.79 3.20 19.95
C ASP A 146 -4.66 4.41 20.35
N THR A 147 -4.57 4.83 21.62
CA THR A 147 -5.25 6.01 22.16
C THR A 147 -4.52 7.33 21.87
N MET A 148 -3.29 7.29 21.36
CA MET A 148 -2.53 8.49 21.01
C MET A 148 -3.22 9.25 19.86
N PRO A 149 -3.41 10.58 19.96
CA PRO A 149 -3.96 11.39 18.88
C PRO A 149 -3.09 11.32 17.62
N LEU A 150 -3.73 11.36 16.45
CA LEU A 150 -3.03 11.33 15.16
C LEU A 150 -2.03 12.49 15.01
N GLU A 151 -2.37 13.68 15.49
CA GLU A 151 -1.49 14.85 15.49
C GLU A 151 -0.16 14.58 16.21
N GLU A 152 -0.21 13.85 17.33
CA GLU A 152 0.99 13.45 18.07
C GLU A 152 1.77 12.37 17.30
N LYS A 153 1.10 11.40 16.69
CA LYS A 153 1.76 10.38 15.84
C LYS A 153 2.48 11.01 14.64
N LEU A 154 1.90 12.06 14.04
CA LEU A 154 2.47 12.78 12.90
C LEU A 154 3.81 13.45 13.24
N ILE A 155 4.02 13.90 14.48
CA ILE A 155 5.32 14.46 14.92
C ILE A 155 6.46 13.46 14.70
N TYR A 156 6.18 12.17 14.89
CA TYR A 156 7.17 11.09 14.74
C TYR A 156 7.23 10.51 13.33
N MET A 157 6.10 10.51 12.62
CA MET A 157 6.01 9.96 11.26
C MET A 157 6.58 10.91 10.20
N LEU A 158 6.25 12.21 10.29
CA LEU A 158 6.61 13.19 9.26
C LEU A 158 8.12 13.31 9.02
N PRO A 159 9.00 13.25 10.03
CA PRO A 159 10.43 13.17 9.80
C PRO A 159 10.82 11.97 8.93
N LYS A 160 10.10 10.84 9.02
CA LYS A 160 10.36 9.61 8.25
C LYS A 160 9.45 9.44 7.04
N LYS A 161 8.81 10.51 6.56
CA LYS A 161 7.90 10.45 5.39
C LYS A 161 8.57 9.91 4.12
N ALA A 162 9.90 10.00 4.04
CA ALA A 162 10.70 9.44 2.94
C ALA A 162 10.47 7.92 2.73
N VAL A 163 10.16 7.18 3.80
CA VAL A 163 9.82 5.75 3.73
C VAL A 163 8.54 5.53 2.92
N LEU A 164 7.46 6.27 3.23
CA LEU A 164 6.19 6.17 2.50
C LEU A 164 6.34 6.65 1.07
N ILE A 165 7.05 7.75 0.85
CA ILE A 165 7.35 8.28 -0.48
C ILE A 165 8.06 7.21 -1.32
N ASP A 166 9.09 6.57 -0.78
CA ASP A 166 9.84 5.52 -1.46
C ASP A 166 8.97 4.29 -1.76
N PHE A 167 8.20 3.81 -0.78
CA PHE A 167 7.30 2.67 -0.94
C PHE A 167 6.27 2.91 -2.05
N TYR A 168 5.48 3.98 -1.95
CA TYR A 168 4.44 4.27 -2.94
C TYR A 168 5.03 4.52 -4.32
N SER A 169 6.16 5.24 -4.42
CA SER A 169 6.85 5.47 -5.70
C SER A 169 7.29 4.16 -6.36
N ARG A 170 7.87 3.23 -5.60
CA ARG A 170 8.27 1.91 -6.11
C ARG A 170 7.05 1.05 -6.46
N PHE A 171 6.03 1.02 -5.62
CA PHE A 171 4.79 0.29 -5.90
C PHE A 171 4.15 0.77 -7.21
N ILE A 172 3.97 2.09 -7.36
CA ILE A 172 3.43 2.70 -8.59
C ILE A 172 4.28 2.31 -9.79
N HIS A 173 5.61 2.42 -9.66
CA HIS A 173 6.54 2.06 -10.73
C HIS A 173 6.35 0.60 -11.18
N TYR A 174 6.35 -0.34 -10.24
CA TYR A 174 6.22 -1.76 -10.56
C TYR A 174 4.86 -2.10 -11.16
N VAL A 175 3.76 -1.60 -10.59
CA VAL A 175 2.42 -1.86 -11.13
C VAL A 175 2.26 -1.30 -12.54
N ARG A 176 2.76 -0.08 -12.80
CA ARG A 176 2.76 0.48 -14.16
C ARG A 176 3.56 -0.36 -15.13
N LYS A 177 4.77 -0.74 -14.73
CA LYS A 177 5.63 -1.60 -15.54
C LYS A 177 4.90 -2.91 -15.89
N MET A 178 4.25 -3.56 -14.91
CA MET A 178 3.45 -4.77 -15.16
C MET A 178 2.36 -4.53 -16.20
N ILE A 179 1.58 -3.45 -16.06
CA ILE A 179 0.49 -3.12 -17.00
C ILE A 179 1.02 -2.82 -18.41
N ASP A 180 2.08 -2.00 -18.51
CA ASP A 180 2.61 -1.54 -19.80
C ASP A 180 3.31 -2.65 -20.60
N GLU A 181 3.99 -3.56 -19.91
CA GLU A 181 4.70 -4.71 -20.51
C GLU A 181 3.74 -5.84 -20.90
N ASN A 182 2.51 -5.86 -20.38
CA ASN A 182 1.55 -6.95 -20.59
C ASN A 182 0.21 -6.43 -21.16
N LYS A 183 0.25 -5.96 -22.40
CA LYS A 183 -0.89 -5.33 -23.10
C LYS A 183 -2.14 -6.22 -23.27
N ASN A 184 -2.00 -7.53 -23.05
CA ASN A 184 -3.09 -8.50 -23.13
C ASN A 184 -3.60 -8.94 -21.74
N ALA A 185 -3.14 -8.32 -20.65
CA ALA A 185 -3.71 -8.54 -19.33
C ALA A 185 -5.16 -8.03 -19.31
N GLU A 186 -6.05 -8.80 -18.71
CA GLU A 186 -7.48 -8.45 -18.65
C GLU A 186 -7.82 -7.71 -17.36
N PHE A 187 -7.19 -8.12 -16.26
CA PHE A 187 -7.40 -7.57 -14.93
C PHE A 187 -6.14 -7.66 -14.09
N PHE A 188 -6.15 -6.90 -13.01
CA PHE A 188 -5.18 -6.95 -11.93
C PHE A 188 -5.78 -7.72 -10.76
N VAL A 189 -4.95 -8.47 -10.05
CA VAL A 189 -5.35 -9.30 -8.92
C VAL A 189 -4.52 -8.92 -7.71
N VAL A 190 -5.21 -8.76 -6.59
CA VAL A 190 -4.61 -8.73 -5.25
C VAL A 190 -5.02 -10.03 -4.56
N SER A 191 -4.06 -10.88 -4.25
CA SER A 191 -4.29 -12.22 -3.69
C SER A 191 -3.63 -12.34 -2.33
N GLY A 192 -4.40 -12.80 -1.34
CA GLY A 192 -3.91 -13.08 0.00
C GLY A 192 -3.14 -14.41 0.13
N PRO A 193 -2.41 -14.61 1.23
CA PRO A 193 -1.70 -15.85 1.53
C PRO A 193 -2.59 -17.06 1.86
#